data_AF-A0A285MWE4-F1
#
_entry.id   AF-A0A285MWE4-F1
#
_cell.length_a   1.000
_cell.length_b   1.000
_cell.length_c   1.000
_cell.angle_alpha   90.00
_cell.angle_beta   90.00
_cell.angle_gamma   90.00
#
_symmetry.space_group_name_H-M   'P 1'
#
loop_
_entity.id
_entity.type
_entity.pdbx_description
1 polymer ?
#
loop_
_entity_poly.entity_id
_entity_poly.type
_entity_poly.pdbx_seq_one_letter_code
_entity_poly.pdbx_strand_id
1 'polypeptide(L)'
;MNQFFSTLKQTGIHQYAISVLFDNDTVSVSLLPKSNADDLALKSLKPFTLRGTVTEVDERFFEILRKPLERTKALFENTTAFEKTLKETEQKTQQAKKKKESTAKKASELKQLLKEKGFNPMTDHKKATDLANEILKIDPNHSEAQKTVKDMKAYESPKLFE
;
A
#
# COMPACT_ATOMS: atom_id res chain seq x y z
N MET A 1 22.33 12.28 33.06
CA MET A 1 21.73 13.29 32.15
C MET A 1 20.45 12.72 31.57
N ASN A 2 19.31 13.36 31.85
CA ASN A 2 18.00 12.85 31.47
C ASN A 2 17.79 12.98 29.95
N GLN A 3 17.78 11.83 29.26
CA GLN A 3 17.69 11.69 27.80
C GLN A 3 16.24 11.72 27.29
N PHE A 4 15.40 12.64 27.78
CA PHE A 4 13.95 12.64 27.52
C PHE A 4 13.58 12.57 26.05
N PHE A 5 14.00 13.58 25.30
CA PHE A 5 13.65 13.72 23.90
C PHE A 5 14.33 12.65 23.04
N SER A 6 15.51 12.17 23.44
CA SER A 6 16.16 11.03 22.80
C SER A 6 15.35 9.76 22.93
N THR A 7 14.83 9.47 24.12
CA THR A 7 13.93 8.33 24.36
C THR A 7 12.63 8.46 23.59
N LEU A 8 12.02 9.65 23.57
CA LEU A 8 10.83 9.91 22.75
C LEU A 8 11.10 9.72 21.25
N LYS A 9 12.28 10.12 20.76
CA LYS A 9 12.67 9.92 19.36
C LYS A 9 12.86 8.43 19.02
N GLN A 10 13.36 7.62 19.96
CA GLN A 10 13.58 6.17 19.76
C GLN A 10 12.29 5.35 19.66
N THR A 11 11.15 5.91 20.05
CA THR A 11 9.85 5.23 19.92
C THR A 11 9.34 5.19 18.48
N GLY A 12 9.87 6.05 17.59
CA GLY A 12 9.37 6.22 16.23
C GLY A 12 8.06 7.01 16.12
N ILE A 13 7.53 7.53 17.23
CA ILE A 13 6.32 8.35 17.25
C ILE A 13 6.70 9.80 16.95
N HIS A 14 6.05 10.37 15.93
CA HIS A 14 6.41 11.69 15.40
C HIS A 14 5.80 12.86 16.20
N GLN A 15 4.70 12.64 16.92
CA GLN A 15 4.01 13.70 17.62
C GLN A 15 3.56 13.26 19.01
N TYR A 16 3.74 14.15 19.98
CA TYR A 16 3.30 13.99 21.37
C TYR A 16 2.61 15.27 21.83
N ALA A 17 1.54 15.14 22.61
CA ALA A 17 0.96 16.23 23.38
C ALA A 17 1.42 16.08 24.83
N ILE A 18 2.03 17.14 25.38
CA ILE A 18 2.46 17.20 26.78
C ILE A 18 1.67 18.31 27.46
N SER A 19 1.01 17.98 28.56
CA SER A 19 0.31 18.94 29.41
C SER A 19 0.91 18.90 30.81
N VAL A 20 1.26 20.07 31.35
CA VAL A 20 1.78 20.21 32.71
C VAL A 20 0.85 21.12 33.48
N LEU A 21 0.38 20.66 34.64
CA LEU A 21 -0.46 21.41 35.56
C LEU A 21 0.26 21.52 36.90
N PHE A 22 0.49 22.75 37.35
CA PHE A 22 1.02 23.03 38.68
C PHE A 22 -0.13 23.32 39.64
N ASP A 23 -0.06 22.73 40.83
CA ASP A 23 -1.02 22.90 41.91
C ASP A 23 -0.25 22.94 43.24
N ASN A 24 0.10 24.16 43.67
CA ASN A 24 0.97 24.43 44.83
C ASN A 24 2.29 23.63 44.75
N ASP A 25 2.54 22.76 45.72
CA ASP A 25 3.74 21.91 45.79
C ASP A 25 3.65 20.65 44.90
N THR A 26 2.53 20.47 44.19
CA THR A 26 2.31 19.31 43.32
C THR A 26 2.30 19.69 41.84
N VAL A 27 2.75 18.75 41.01
CA VAL A 27 2.71 18.85 39.55
C VAL A 27 2.05 17.60 38.98
N SER A 28 1.19 17.81 37.98
CA SER A 28 0.62 16.74 37.15
C SER A 28 1.12 16.89 35.72
N VAL A 29 1.81 15.88 35.21
CA VAL A 29 2.30 15.82 33.83
C VAL A 29 1.55 14.74 33.07
N SER A 30 0.94 15.12 31.96
CA SER A 30 0.24 14.21 31.05
C SER A 30 0.98 14.16 29.71
N LEU A 31 1.27 12.95 29.22
CA LEU A 31 1.91 12.68 27.94
C LEU A 31 0.98 11.81 27.10
N LEU A 32 0.57 12.31 25.94
CA LEU A 32 -0.28 11.60 25.00
C LEU A 32 0.41 11.50 23.62
N PRO A 33 0.80 10.28 23.19
CA PRO A 33 1.21 10.04 21.82
C PRO A 33 0.10 10.41 20.82
N LYS A 34 0.47 11.09 19.74
CA LYS A 34 -0.44 11.43 18.65
C LYS A 34 0.01 10.72 17.37
N SER A 35 -0.95 10.30 16.57
CA SER A 35 -0.72 9.79 15.23
C SER A 35 -1.54 10.58 14.23
N ASN A 36 -0.94 10.85 13.07
CA ASN A 36 -1.64 11.44 11.92
C ASN A 36 -2.38 10.37 11.11
N ALA A 37 -2.18 9.09 11.41
CA ALA A 37 -2.96 8.01 10.83
C ALA A 37 -4.36 7.99 11.47
N ASP A 38 -5.40 7.79 10.66
CA ASP A 38 -6.81 7.66 11.08
C ASP A 38 -7.08 6.34 11.84
N ASP A 39 -6.12 5.93 12.66
CA ASP A 39 -6.10 4.64 13.30
C ASP A 39 -6.93 4.64 14.59
N LEU A 40 -8.04 3.89 14.56
CA LEU A 40 -8.97 3.75 15.66
C LEU A 40 -8.30 3.21 16.93
N ALA A 41 -7.27 2.37 16.82
CA ALA A 41 -6.55 1.84 17.97
C ALA A 41 -5.72 2.92 18.68
N LEU A 42 -5.22 3.90 17.91
CA LEU A 42 -4.46 5.03 18.44
C LEU A 42 -5.37 6.15 18.98
N LYS A 43 -6.60 6.28 18.46
CA LYS A 43 -7.63 7.18 19.00
C LYS A 43 -8.12 6.75 20.39
N SER A 44 -8.03 5.46 20.74
CA SER A 44 -8.37 4.96 22.08
C SER A 44 -7.23 5.04 23.10
N LEU A 45 -6.04 5.53 22.73
CA LEU A 45 -4.94 5.70 23.68
C LEU A 45 -5.30 6.75 24.73
N LYS A 46 -5.24 6.35 26.00
CA LYS A 46 -5.39 7.27 27.13
C LYS A 46 -4.08 8.03 27.35
N PRO A 47 -4.15 9.30 27.78
CA PRO A 47 -2.97 10.04 28.20
C PRO A 47 -2.29 9.30 29.36
N PHE A 48 -0.96 9.22 29.31
CA PHE A 48 -0.19 8.80 30.47
C PHE A 48 -0.08 10.01 31.40
N THR A 49 -0.68 9.94 32.59
CA THR A 49 -0.66 11.03 33.55
C THR A 49 0.08 10.61 34.82
N LEU A 50 1.04 11.42 35.25
CA LEU A 50 1.75 11.29 36.51
C LEU A 50 1.47 12.53 37.36
N ARG A 51 1.19 12.34 38.65
CA ARG A 51 1.04 13.42 39.63
C ARG A 51 1.94 13.14 40.82
N GLY A 52 2.61 14.15 41.33
CA GLY A 52 3.47 14.06 42.52
C GLY A 52 3.99 15.43 42.92
N THR A 53 4.95 15.48 43.83
CA THR A 53 5.72 16.71 44.07
C THR A 53 6.59 17.03 42.87
N VAL A 54 7.00 18.29 42.71
CA VAL A 54 7.90 18.69 41.61
C VAL A 54 9.16 17.83 41.57
N THR A 55 9.81 17.65 42.72
CA THR A 55 11.03 16.83 42.86
C THR A 55 10.79 15.37 42.54
N GLU A 56 9.72 14.77 43.06
CA GLU A 56 9.41 13.36 42.83
C GLU A 56 9.11 13.09 41.35
N VAL A 57 8.40 14.01 40.70
CA VAL A 57 8.11 13.90 39.28
C VAL A 57 9.40 14.04 38.47
N ASP A 58 10.27 15.01 38.75
CA ASP A 58 11.54 15.14 38.03
C ASP A 58 12.43 13.89 38.12
N GLU A 59 12.45 13.23 39.28
CA GLU A 59 13.23 12.01 39.50
C GLU A 59 12.59 10.78 38.85
N ARG A 60 11.27 10.59 39.01
CA ARG A 60 10.60 9.33 38.65
C ARG A 60 9.88 9.35 37.32
N PHE A 61 9.65 10.52 36.72
CA PHE A 61 8.92 10.65 35.46
C PHE A 61 9.47 9.75 34.37
N PHE A 62 10.79 9.65 34.26
CA PHE A 62 11.47 8.81 33.26
C PHE A 62 11.33 7.31 33.51
N GLU A 63 11.54 6.88 34.75
CA GLU A 63 11.47 5.47 35.13
C GLU A 63 10.06 4.92 34.89
N ILE A 64 9.05 5.72 35.22
CA ILE A 64 7.65 5.34 35.06
C ILE A 64 7.23 5.39 33.59
N LEU A 65 7.72 6.37 32.80
CA LEU A 65 7.37 6.50 31.38
C LEU A 65 7.97 5.44 30.46
N ARG A 66 9.11 4.85 30.84
CA ARG A 66 9.84 3.91 29.97
C ARG A 66 8.97 2.70 29.57
N LYS A 67 8.33 2.05 30.54
CA LYS A 67 7.46 0.88 30.30
C LYS A 67 6.24 1.19 29.42
N PRO A 68 5.44 2.25 29.70
CA PRO A 68 4.37 2.71 28.81
C PRO A 68 4.85 3.02 27.39
N LEU A 69 5.98 3.74 27.24
CA LEU A 69 6.50 4.11 25.92
C LEU A 69 6.95 2.90 25.10
N GLU A 70 7.58 1.90 25.73
CA GLU A 70 7.94 0.63 25.09
C GLU A 70 6.69 -0.12 24.60
N ARG A 71 5.61 -0.16 25.40
CA ARG A 71 4.32 -0.75 24.98
C ARG A 71 3.69 0.00 23.82
N THR A 72 3.69 1.33 23.88
CA THR A 72 3.15 2.16 22.80
C THR A 72 3.96 1.96 21.51
N LYS A 73 5.29 1.88 21.59
CA LYS A 73 6.15 1.56 20.43
C LYS A 73 5.72 0.25 19.77
N ALA A 74 5.56 -0.82 20.54
CA ALA A 74 5.13 -2.12 20.01
C ALA A 74 3.75 -2.06 19.32
N LEU A 75 2.84 -1.22 19.82
CA LEU A 75 1.54 -1.00 19.18
C LEU A 75 1.69 -0.25 17.84
N PHE A 76 2.48 0.83 17.81
CA PHE A 76 2.74 1.60 16.60
C PHE A 76 3.49 0.81 15.51
N GLU A 77 4.44 -0.04 15.88
CA GLU A 77 5.17 -0.92 14.95
C GLU A 77 4.23 -1.93 14.27
N ASN A 78 3.36 -2.58 15.04
CA ASN A 78 2.36 -3.52 14.51
C ASN A 78 1.37 -2.82 13.57
N THR A 79 0.89 -1.63 13.93
CA THR A 79 -0.01 -0.84 13.10
C THR A 79 0.65 -0.40 11.79
N THR A 80 1.89 0.10 11.85
CA THR A 80 2.59 0.59 10.65
C THR A 80 2.88 -0.55 9.67
N ALA A 81 3.25 -1.73 10.18
CA ALA A 81 3.44 -2.93 9.35
C ALA A 81 2.13 -3.40 8.70
N PHE A 82 1.02 -3.32 9.44
CA PHE A 82 -0.32 -3.65 8.93
C PHE A 82 -0.77 -2.69 7.82
N GLU A 83 -0.63 -1.38 8.01
CA GLU A 83 -0.97 -0.37 7.00
C GLU A 83 -0.14 -0.53 5.72
N LYS A 84 1.17 -0.81 5.86
CA LYS A 84 2.04 -1.03 4.70
C LYS A 84 1.57 -2.26 3.91
N THR A 85 1.27 -3.35 4.61
CA THR A 85 0.74 -4.58 3.99
C THR A 85 -0.61 -4.33 3.31
N LEU A 86 -1.48 -3.52 3.94
CA LEU A 86 -2.77 -3.15 3.37
C LEU A 86 -2.62 -2.32 2.10
N LYS A 87 -1.80 -1.26 2.11
CA LYS A 87 -1.53 -0.43 0.93
C LYS A 87 -0.90 -1.22 -0.21
N GLU A 88 0.05 -2.10 0.09
CA GLU A 88 0.65 -2.99 -0.93
C GLU A 88 -0.39 -3.95 -1.52
N THR A 89 -1.29 -4.49 -0.69
CA THR A 89 -2.36 -5.40 -1.13
C THR A 89 -3.42 -4.69 -1.97
N GLU A 90 -3.80 -3.47 -1.58
CA GLU A 90 -4.73 -2.62 -2.34
C GLU A 90 -4.13 -2.22 -3.68
N GLN A 91 -2.87 -1.81 -3.73
CA GLN A 91 -2.18 -1.48 -4.99
C GLN A 91 -2.09 -2.69 -5.92
N LYS A 92 -1.71 -3.86 -5.41
CA LYS A 92 -1.69 -5.11 -6.19
C LYS A 92 -3.09 -5.45 -6.72
N THR A 93 -4.13 -5.27 -5.91
CA THR A 93 -5.52 -5.53 -6.30
C THR A 93 -6.02 -4.56 -7.37
N GLN A 94 -5.71 -3.26 -7.24
CA GLN A 94 -6.06 -2.25 -8.24
C GLN A 94 -5.32 -2.48 -9.56
N GLN A 95 -4.04 -2.82 -9.50
CA GLN A 95 -3.26 -3.19 -10.69
C GLN A 95 -3.82 -4.44 -11.36
N ALA A 96 -4.20 -5.47 -10.60
CA ALA A 96 -4.83 -6.68 -11.14
C ALA A 96 -6.19 -6.38 -11.80
N LYS A 97 -7.02 -5.50 -11.20
CA LYS A 97 -8.28 -5.05 -11.80
C LYS A 97 -8.06 -4.31 -13.12
N LYS A 98 -7.12 -3.35 -13.16
CA LYS A 98 -6.78 -2.60 -14.38
C LYS A 98 -6.25 -3.50 -15.49
N LYS A 99 -5.39 -4.48 -15.16
CA LYS A 99 -4.91 -5.48 -16.12
C LYS A 99 -6.07 -6.30 -16.69
N LYS A 100 -6.95 -6.84 -15.84
CA LYS A 100 -8.12 -7.62 -16.29
C LYS A 100 -9.07 -6.82 -17.18
N GLU A 101 -9.36 -5.57 -16.82
CA GLU A 101 -10.25 -4.72 -17.63
C GLU A 101 -9.62 -4.35 -18.98
N SER A 102 -8.32 -4.06 -19.02
CA SER A 102 -7.59 -3.78 -20.25
C SER A 102 -7.53 -5.01 -21.16
N THR A 103 -7.22 -6.19 -20.61
CA THR A 103 -7.25 -7.47 -21.34
C THR A 103 -8.65 -7.74 -21.91
N ALA A 104 -9.71 -7.53 -21.12
CA ALA A 104 -11.08 -7.77 -21.57
C ALA A 104 -11.52 -6.86 -22.73
N LYS A 105 -11.19 -5.56 -22.67
CA LYS A 105 -11.48 -4.61 -23.76
C LYS A 105 -10.78 -5.00 -25.05
N LYS A 106 -9.47 -5.25 -24.98
CA LYS A 106 -8.66 -5.66 -26.14
C LYS A 106 -9.10 -7.01 -26.71
N ALA A 107 -9.46 -7.97 -25.85
CA ALA A 107 -10.00 -9.26 -26.30
C ALA A 107 -11.36 -9.11 -27.01
N SER A 108 -12.20 -8.18 -26.57
CA SER A 108 -13.46 -7.86 -27.25
C SER A 108 -13.23 -7.22 -28.61
N GLU A 109 -12.28 -6.29 -28.71
CA GLU A 109 -11.88 -5.65 -29.98
C GLU A 109 -11.33 -6.68 -30.96
N LEU A 110 -10.46 -7.59 -30.50
CA LEU A 110 -9.94 -8.67 -31.33
C LEU A 110 -11.06 -9.58 -31.86
N LYS A 111 -12.01 -9.97 -31.00
CA LYS A 111 -13.19 -10.76 -31.41
C LYS A 111 -14.04 -10.04 -32.44
N GLN A 112 -14.22 -8.74 -32.28
CA GLN A 112 -15.04 -7.94 -33.18
C GLN A 112 -14.38 -7.81 -34.55
N LEU A 113 -13.07 -7.55 -34.58
CA LEU A 113 -12.28 -7.49 -35.81
C LEU A 113 -12.36 -8.81 -36.58
N LEU A 114 -12.20 -9.95 -35.90
CA LEU A 114 -12.26 -11.27 -36.54
C LEU A 114 -13.66 -11.65 -37.05
N LYS A 115 -14.73 -11.06 -36.50
CA LYS A 115 -16.13 -11.30 -36.91
C LYS A 115 -16.66 -10.26 -37.89
N GLU A 116 -15.88 -9.24 -38.21
CA GLU A 116 -16.27 -8.19 -39.13
C GLU A 116 -16.43 -8.76 -40.55
N LYS A 117 -17.56 -8.49 -41.20
CA LYS A 117 -17.88 -9.04 -42.54
C LYS A 117 -16.86 -8.68 -43.62
N GLY A 118 -16.04 -7.65 -43.40
CA GLY A 118 -14.98 -7.20 -44.30
C GLY A 118 -13.57 -7.66 -43.91
N PHE A 119 -13.41 -8.45 -42.84
CA PHE A 119 -12.10 -8.90 -42.40
C PHE A 119 -11.49 -9.86 -43.42
N ASN A 120 -10.34 -9.50 -43.99
CA ASN A 120 -9.59 -10.35 -44.90
C ASN A 120 -8.24 -10.73 -44.28
N PRO A 121 -8.03 -12.01 -43.91
CA PRO A 121 -6.76 -12.48 -43.36
C PRO A 121 -5.54 -12.17 -44.24
N MET A 122 -5.67 -12.10 -45.57
CA MET A 122 -4.53 -11.78 -46.44
C MET A 122 -4.04 -10.33 -46.28
N THR A 123 -4.91 -9.38 -45.93
CA THR A 123 -4.57 -7.95 -45.82
C THR A 123 -4.56 -7.43 -44.39
N ASP A 124 -5.38 -8.02 -43.52
CA ASP A 124 -5.62 -7.55 -42.15
C ASP A 124 -4.98 -8.46 -41.07
N HIS A 125 -4.26 -9.53 -41.46
CA HIS A 125 -3.52 -10.40 -40.51
C HIS A 125 -2.61 -9.60 -39.58
N LYS A 126 -1.97 -8.54 -40.08
CA LYS A 126 -1.09 -7.68 -39.30
C LYS A 126 -1.84 -6.99 -38.16
N LYS A 127 -3.01 -6.41 -38.43
CA LYS A 127 -3.85 -5.75 -37.42
C LYS A 127 -4.33 -6.73 -36.35
N ALA A 128 -4.75 -7.92 -36.76
CA ALA A 128 -5.19 -8.97 -35.84
C ALA A 128 -4.03 -9.50 -34.97
N THR A 129 -2.84 -9.62 -35.55
CA THR A 129 -1.61 -10.05 -34.86
C THR A 129 -1.12 -8.99 -33.87
N ASP A 130 -1.18 -7.71 -34.23
CA ASP A 130 -0.81 -6.60 -33.35
C ASP A 130 -1.73 -6.53 -32.13
N LEU A 131 -3.05 -6.60 -32.32
CA LEU A 131 -4.03 -6.65 -31.23
C LEU A 131 -3.82 -7.87 -30.32
N ALA A 132 -3.57 -9.04 -30.91
CA ALA A 132 -3.30 -10.26 -30.14
C ALA A 132 -1.99 -10.16 -29.35
N ASN A 133 -0.93 -9.61 -29.92
CA ASN A 133 0.34 -9.36 -29.22
C ASN A 133 0.18 -8.34 -28.08
N GLU A 134 -0.66 -7.32 -28.25
CA GLU A 134 -0.97 -6.38 -27.17
C GLU A 134 -1.70 -7.04 -26.00
N ILE A 135 -2.56 -8.02 -26.26
CA ILE A 135 -3.20 -8.82 -25.22
C ILE A 135 -2.15 -9.69 -24.52
N LEU A 136 -1.26 -10.35 -25.28
CA LEU A 136 -0.21 -11.23 -24.73
C LEU A 136 0.84 -10.48 -23.89
N LYS A 137 1.07 -9.19 -24.16
CA LYS A 137 1.91 -8.32 -23.31
C LYS A 137 1.32 -8.10 -21.92
N ILE A 138 -0.01 -8.18 -21.77
CA ILE A 138 -0.73 -7.95 -20.51
C ILE A 138 -1.07 -9.28 -19.83
N ASP A 139 -1.50 -10.27 -20.63
CA ASP A 139 -1.83 -11.64 -20.22
C ASP A 139 -1.18 -12.65 -21.19
N PRO A 140 0.06 -13.10 -20.89
CA PRO A 140 0.82 -14.01 -21.76
C PRO A 140 0.14 -15.36 -22.02
N ASN A 141 -0.80 -15.76 -21.16
CA ASN A 141 -1.49 -17.05 -21.23
C ASN A 141 -2.87 -16.97 -21.91
N HIS A 142 -3.19 -15.84 -22.55
CA HIS A 142 -4.48 -15.65 -23.20
C HIS A 142 -4.65 -16.55 -24.43
N SER A 143 -5.35 -17.68 -24.25
CA SER A 143 -5.53 -18.74 -25.25
C SER A 143 -5.98 -18.25 -26.63
N GLU A 144 -6.92 -17.30 -26.68
CA GLU A 144 -7.48 -16.80 -27.94
C GLU A 144 -6.51 -15.88 -28.68
N ALA A 145 -5.68 -15.11 -27.96
CA ALA A 145 -4.67 -14.26 -28.59
C ALA A 145 -3.51 -15.11 -29.14
N GLN A 146 -3.11 -16.16 -28.41
CA GLN A 146 -2.10 -17.12 -28.90
C GLN A 146 -2.55 -17.83 -30.17
N LYS A 147 -3.83 -18.22 -30.24
CA LYS A 147 -4.43 -18.82 -31.44
C LYS A 147 -4.41 -17.84 -32.61
N THR A 148 -4.89 -16.60 -32.40
CA THR A 148 -4.88 -15.58 -33.46
C THR A 148 -3.48 -15.35 -34.01
N VAL A 149 -2.45 -15.15 -33.15
CA VAL A 149 -1.08 -14.96 -33.63
C VAL A 149 -0.61 -16.16 -34.45
N LYS A 150 -0.93 -17.39 -34.03
CA LYS A 150 -0.56 -18.62 -34.74
C LYS A 150 -1.26 -18.73 -36.10
N ASP A 151 -2.55 -18.45 -36.14
CA ASP A 151 -3.39 -18.55 -37.34
C ASP A 151 -3.03 -17.45 -38.35
N MET A 152 -2.77 -16.23 -37.87
CA MET A 152 -2.40 -15.09 -38.70
C MET A 152 -0.95 -15.20 -39.25
N LYS A 153 -0.05 -15.89 -38.54
CA LYS A 153 1.33 -16.14 -39.00
C LYS A 153 1.40 -16.93 -40.32
N ALA A 154 0.38 -17.75 -40.62
CA ALA A 154 0.28 -18.45 -41.91
C ALA A 154 0.10 -17.50 -43.10
N TYR A 155 -0.39 -16.28 -42.86
CA TYR A 155 -0.60 -15.24 -43.87
C TYR A 155 0.55 -14.22 -43.92
N GLU A 156 1.37 -14.15 -42.86
CA GLU A 156 2.53 -13.25 -42.74
C GLU A 156 3.79 -13.81 -43.41
N SER A 157 3.89 -15.15 -43.51
CA SER A 157 4.91 -15.84 -44.31
C SER A 157 4.23 -16.66 -45.41
N PRO A 158 3.98 -16.10 -46.60
CA PRO A 158 3.92 -16.95 -47.76
C PRO A 158 5.32 -17.58 -47.86
N LYS A 159 5.45 -18.89 -47.65
CA LYS A 159 6.55 -19.61 -48.31
C LYS A 159 6.42 -19.20 -49.79
N LEU A 160 7.26 -18.35 -50.39
CA LEU A 160 8.72 -18.38 -50.48
C LEU A 160 9.20 -19.79 -50.82
N PHE A 161 9.28 -19.97 -52.14
CA PHE A 161 9.87 -21.05 -52.93
C PHE A 161 9.00 -22.31 -53.06
N GLU A 162 8.49 -22.57 -54.26
CA GLU A 162 9.12 -23.33 -55.38
C GLU A 162 8.69 -24.80 -55.34
#